data_AF-A0A7C6WQ25-F1
#
_entry.id   AF-A0A7C6WQ25-F1
#
_cell.length_a   1.000
_cell.length_b   1.000
_cell.length_c   1.000
_cell.angle_alpha   90.00
_cell.angle_beta   90.00
_cell.angle_gamma   90.00
#
_symmetry.space_group_name_H-M   'P 1'
#
loop_
_entity.id
_entity.type
_entity.pdbx_description
1 polymer ?
#
loop_
_entity_poly.entity_id
_entity_poly.type
_entity_poly.pdbx_seq_one_letter_code
_entity_poly.pdbx_strand_id
1 'polypeptide(L)'
;VGPYELHDFFLYNIVRYGFRPAKVYRLAKVAFADKYNDELILKWMNTFYRRFFSQQFKRSSMPDGPKVGSVSLSPRSDWRMPSDASAAIWLEELKDL
;
A
#
# COMPACT_ATOMS: atom_id res chain seq x y z
N VAL A 1 9.26 2.86 8.35
CA VAL A 1 8.45 2.32 7.21
C VAL A 1 8.95 2.90 5.90
N GLY A 2 9.37 4.16 5.92
CA GLY A 2 9.74 4.99 4.78
C GLY A 2 9.07 6.35 4.98
N PRO A 3 9.16 7.26 4.00
CA PRO A 3 8.41 8.52 4.03
C PRO A 3 6.90 8.28 4.05
N TYR A 4 6.20 8.81 5.05
CA TYR A 4 4.75 8.57 5.20
C TYR A 4 3.95 9.02 3.98
N GLU A 5 4.33 10.14 3.36
CA GLU A 5 3.73 10.62 2.11
C GLU A 5 3.74 9.58 0.98
N LEU A 6 4.79 8.76 0.84
CA LEU A 6 4.82 7.68 -0.15
C LEU A 6 3.91 6.53 0.28
N HIS A 7 3.99 6.10 1.55
CA HIS A 7 3.18 5.00 2.06
C HIS A 7 1.68 5.31 2.00
N ASP A 8 1.30 6.53 2.35
CA ASP A 8 -0.08 7.01 2.30
C ASP A 8 -0.55 7.14 0.84
N PHE A 9 0.31 7.60 -0.07
CA PHE A 9 0.02 7.62 -1.50
C PHE A 9 -0.24 6.21 -2.05
N PHE A 10 0.61 5.24 -1.71
CA PHE A 10 0.43 3.85 -2.11
C PHE A 10 -0.86 3.28 -1.53
N LEU A 11 -1.04 3.42 -0.21
CA LEU A 11 -2.21 2.95 0.53
C LEU A 11 -3.51 3.45 -0.10
N TYR A 12 -3.58 4.75 -0.37
CA TYR A 12 -4.77 5.36 -0.95
C TYR A 12 -5.10 4.74 -2.31
N ASN A 13 -4.12 4.65 -3.22
CA ASN A 13 -4.37 4.14 -4.57
C ASN A 13 -4.74 2.64 -4.59
N ILE A 14 -4.17 1.85 -3.69
CA ILE A 14 -4.46 0.42 -3.60
C ILE A 14 -5.83 0.18 -2.97
N VAL A 15 -6.12 0.82 -1.84
CA VAL A 15 -7.35 0.52 -1.09
C VAL A 15 -8.56 1.22 -1.72
N ARG A 16 -8.41 2.44 -2.24
CA ARG A 16 -9.52 3.17 -2.86
C ARG A 16 -9.85 2.67 -4.26
N TYR A 17 -8.83 2.34 -5.06
CA TYR A 17 -9.01 2.06 -6.49
C TYR A 17 -8.57 0.65 -6.93
N GLY A 18 -7.90 -0.12 -6.07
CA GLY A 18 -7.40 -1.45 -6.44
C GLY A 18 -6.32 -1.42 -7.52
N PHE A 19 -5.57 -0.31 -7.66
CA PHE A 19 -4.56 -0.20 -8.69
C PHE A 19 -3.39 -1.16 -8.45
N ARG A 20 -2.90 -1.76 -9.55
CA ARG A 20 -1.72 -2.63 -9.56
C ARG A 20 -0.42 -1.83 -9.32
N PRO A 21 0.64 -2.46 -8.77
CA PRO A 21 1.91 -1.82 -8.46
C PRO A 21 2.48 -0.96 -9.58
N ALA A 22 2.49 -1.44 -10.83
CA ALA A 22 3.05 -0.70 -11.96
C ALA A 22 2.34 0.64 -12.20
N LYS A 23 1.01 0.66 -12.03
CA LYS A 23 0.23 1.90 -12.17
C LYS A 23 0.53 2.85 -11.02
N VAL A 24 0.54 2.35 -9.78
CA VAL A 24 0.84 3.16 -8.59
C VAL A 24 2.25 3.76 -8.68
N TYR A 25 3.22 2.97 -9.14
CA TYR A 25 4.60 3.41 -9.37
C TYR A 25 4.66 4.56 -10.38
N ARG A 26 4.02 4.40 -11.53
CA ARG A 26 3.97 5.43 -12.56
C ARG A 26 3.34 6.73 -12.04
N LEU A 27 2.26 6.63 -11.26
CA LEU A 27 1.62 7.79 -10.64
C LEU A 27 2.54 8.46 -9.60
N ALA A 28 3.24 7.67 -8.79
CA ALA A 28 4.17 8.19 -7.79
C ALA A 28 5.36 8.91 -8.43
N LYS A 29 5.92 8.37 -9.52
CA LYS A 29 7.00 9.03 -10.27
C LYS A 29 6.62 10.43 -10.74
N VAL A 30 5.37 10.61 -11.21
CA VAL A 30 4.87 11.91 -11.64
C VAL A 30 4.60 12.82 -10.42
N ALA A 31 3.94 12.30 -9.38
CA ALA A 31 3.56 13.09 -8.22
C ALA A 31 4.76 13.56 -7.37
N PHE A 32 5.86 12.81 -7.39
CA PHE A 32 7.04 13.06 -6.56
C PHE A 32 8.33 13.30 -7.37
N ALA A 33 8.22 13.64 -8.65
CA ALA A 33 9.37 13.80 -9.57
C ALA A 33 10.47 14.72 -9.02
N ASP A 34 10.07 15.80 -8.34
CA ASP A 34 11.00 16.80 -7.80
C ASP A 34 11.56 16.43 -6.41
N LYS A 35 11.08 15.34 -5.80
CA LYS A 35 11.35 15.02 -4.39
C LYS A 35 12.03 13.68 -4.19
N TYR A 36 11.70 12.68 -5.01
CA TYR A 36 12.22 11.32 -4.85
C TYR A 36 12.67 10.75 -6.19
N ASN A 37 13.81 10.06 -6.17
CA ASN A 37 14.24 9.29 -7.33
C ASN A 37 13.41 8.00 -7.47
N ASP A 38 13.39 7.49 -8.69
CA ASP A 38 12.67 6.29 -9.08
C ASP A 38 13.01 5.08 -8.19
N GLU A 39 14.31 4.86 -7.94
CA GLU A 39 14.81 3.76 -7.12
C GLU A 39 14.31 3.80 -5.67
N LEU A 40 14.22 4.99 -5.07
CA LEU A 40 13.73 5.17 -3.69
C LEU A 40 12.23 4.94 -3.62
N ILE A 41 11.46 5.39 -4.63
CA ILE A 41 10.04 5.10 -4.72
C ILE A 41 9.84 3.57 -4.80
N LEU A 42 10.58 2.88 -5.67
CA LEU A 42 10.50 1.43 -5.83
C LEU A 42 10.88 0.68 -4.54
N LYS A 43 11.97 1.09 -3.87
CA LYS A 43 12.41 0.54 -2.58
C LYS A 43 11.34 0.63 -1.50
N TRP A 44 10.70 1.80 -1.36
CA TRP A 44 9.68 1.99 -0.34
C TRP A 44 8.36 1.34 -0.70
N MET A 45 8.01 1.28 -1.99
CA MET A 45 6.85 0.56 -2.47
C MET A 45 6.99 -0.96 -2.22
N ASN A 46 8.17 -1.54 -2.45
CA ASN A 46 8.46 -2.94 -2.08
C ASN A 46 8.27 -3.17 -0.57
N THR A 47 8.81 -2.26 0.25
CA THR A 47 8.64 -2.31 1.71
C THR A 47 7.18 -2.18 2.13
N PHE A 48 6.42 -1.30 1.45
CA PHE A 48 4.98 -1.12 1.67
C PHE A 48 4.24 -2.43 1.44
N TYR A 49 4.33 -3.04 0.26
CA TYR A 49 3.55 -4.24 -0.06
C TYR A 49 3.91 -5.42 0.84
N ARG A 50 5.21 -5.66 1.08
CA ARG A 50 5.64 -6.73 1.99
C ARG A 50 5.01 -6.58 3.39
N ARG A 51 5.00 -5.36 3.92
CA ARG A 51 4.45 -5.09 5.26
C ARG A 51 2.94 -5.03 5.29
N PHE A 52 2.33 -4.42 4.28
CA PHE A 52 0.89 -4.27 4.19
C PHE A 52 0.23 -5.64 4.19
N PHE A 53 0.76 -6.60 3.43
CA PHE A 53 0.24 -7.97 3.46
C PHE A 53 0.55 -8.70 4.78
N SER A 54 1.84 -8.79 5.17
CA SER A 54 2.25 -9.56 6.34
C SER A 54 1.71 -9.05 7.69
N GLN A 55 1.28 -7.80 7.76
CA GLN A 55 0.73 -7.19 8.98
C GLN A 55 -0.80 -7.21 9.03
N GLN A 56 -1.48 -7.89 8.10
CA GLN A 56 -2.94 -7.96 8.09
C GLN A 56 -3.53 -8.57 9.36
N PHE A 57 -2.88 -9.57 9.96
CA PHE A 57 -3.33 -10.17 11.22
C PHE A 57 -3.53 -9.14 12.35
N LYS A 58 -2.76 -8.04 12.35
CA LYS A 58 -2.88 -6.98 13.34
C LYS A 58 -4.16 -6.16 13.18
N ARG A 59 -4.68 -6.08 11.95
CA ARG A 59 -5.92 -5.35 11.62
C ARG A 59 -7.16 -6.20 11.83
N SER A 60 -7.05 -7.52 11.75
CA SER A 60 -8.17 -8.44 11.98
C SER A 60 -8.80 -8.30 13.37
N SER A 61 -8.01 -7.91 14.38
CA SER A 61 -8.45 -7.74 15.77
C SER A 61 -8.36 -6.28 16.25
N MET A 62 -8.57 -5.31 15.36
CA MET A 62 -8.47 -3.89 15.74
C MET A 62 -9.70 -3.40 16.54
N PRO A 63 -9.51 -2.56 17.59
CA PRO A 63 -10.60 -1.95 18.34
C PRO A 63 -11.53 -1.10 17.48
N ASP A 64 -12.68 -0.75 18.06
CA ASP A 64 -13.68 0.09 17.42
C ASP A 64 -13.16 1.52 17.25
N GLY A 65 -13.50 2.12 16.11
CA GLY A 65 -13.15 3.51 15.82
C GLY A 65 -13.96 4.02 14.64
N PRO A 66 -14.35 5.31 14.65
CA PRO A 66 -15.09 5.89 13.53
C PRO A 66 -14.18 5.97 12.30
N LYS A 67 -14.74 5.65 11.12
CA LYS A 67 -14.07 5.90 9.85
C LYS A 67 -13.94 7.41 9.64
N VAL A 68 -12.74 7.87 9.31
CA VAL A 68 -12.46 9.25 8.90
C VAL A 68 -11.94 9.25 7.46
N GLY A 69 -12.47 10.13 6.62
CA GLY A 69 -12.10 10.23 5.22
C GLY A 69 -12.73 9.15 4.33
N SER A 70 -12.14 8.92 3.15
CA SER A 70 -12.70 8.05 2.11
C SER A 70 -12.28 6.58 2.21
N VAL A 71 -11.23 6.28 2.98
CA VAL A 71 -10.60 4.96 3.11
C VAL A 71 -10.44 4.57 4.59
N SER A 72 -10.79 3.34 4.93
CA SER A 72 -10.56 2.72 6.25
C SER A 72 -9.86 1.36 6.09
N LEU A 73 -9.20 0.90 7.15
CA LEU A 73 -8.57 -0.42 7.21
C LEU A 73 -9.27 -1.40 8.16
N SER A 74 -10.48 -1.04 8.60
CA SER A 74 -11.30 -1.92 9.44
C SER A 74 -11.70 -3.19 8.68
N PRO A 75 -11.47 -4.40 9.25
CA PRO A 75 -11.95 -5.65 8.67
C PRO A 75 -13.48 -5.73 8.63
N ARG A 76 -14.15 -4.85 9.38
CA ARG A 76 -15.60 -4.77 9.49
C ARG A 76 -16.23 -3.82 8.46
N SER A 77 -15.42 -2.99 7.80
CA SER A 77 -15.88 -2.01 6.80
C SER A 77 -15.14 -2.24 5.48
N ASP A 78 -14.17 -1.37 5.17
CA ASP A 78 -13.65 -1.19 3.81
C ASP A 78 -12.58 -2.20 3.41
N TRP A 79 -11.88 -2.84 4.37
CA TRP A 79 -10.70 -3.65 4.07
C TRP A 79 -10.80 -5.08 4.59
N ARG A 80 -11.27 -6.00 3.73
CA ARG A 80 -11.45 -7.42 4.03
C ARG A 80 -10.39 -8.25 3.29
N MET A 81 -9.29 -8.53 3.97
CA MET A 81 -8.19 -9.35 3.44
C MET A 81 -7.85 -10.48 4.42
N PRO A 82 -7.59 -11.71 3.95
CA PRO A 82 -7.12 -12.81 4.78
C PRO A 82 -5.78 -12.47 5.46
N SER A 83 -5.59 -12.93 6.70
CA SER A 83 -4.38 -12.62 7.48
C SER A 83 -3.12 -13.34 6.97
N ASP A 84 -3.33 -14.39 6.18
CA ASP A 84 -2.37 -15.31 5.58
C ASP A 84 -2.18 -15.07 4.06
N ALA A 85 -2.77 -14.01 3.50
CA ALA A 85 -2.62 -13.68 2.09
C ALA A 85 -1.17 -13.35 1.71
N SER A 86 -0.71 -13.89 0.58
CA SER A 86 0.65 -13.69 0.06
C SER A 86 0.76 -12.44 -0.80
N ALA A 87 1.85 -11.68 -0.63
CA ALA A 87 2.20 -10.54 -1.46
C ALA A 87 2.99 -10.92 -2.74
N ALA A 88 3.22 -12.21 -3.00
CA ALA A 88 4.18 -12.67 -4.01
C ALA A 88 3.94 -12.05 -5.39
N ILE A 89 2.71 -12.10 -5.90
CA ILE A 89 2.34 -11.57 -7.22
C ILE A 89 2.59 -10.05 -7.30
N TRP A 90 2.33 -9.32 -6.22
CA TRP A 90 2.55 -7.88 -6.16
C TRP A 90 4.04 -7.54 -6.15
N LEU A 91 4.85 -8.33 -5.43
CA LEU A 91 6.29 -8.12 -5.33
C LEU A 91 7.04 -8.59 -6.59
N GLU A 92 6.53 -9.59 -7.30
CA GLU A 92 7.05 -10.04 -8.59
C GLU A 92 6.90 -8.95 -9.65
N GLU A 93 5.71 -8.33 -9.74
CA GLU A 93 5.49 -7.19 -10.64
C GLU A 93 6.45 -6.01 -10.37
N LEU A 94 6.91 -5.82 -9.13
CA LEU A 94 7.90 -4.79 -8.81
C LEU A 94 9.31 -5.10 -9.27
N LYS A 95 9.65 -6.38 -9.47
CA LYS A 95 10.98 -6.77 -9.96
C LYS A 95 11.12 -6.52 -11.46
N ASP A 96 9.98 -6.50 -12.17
CA ASP A 96 9.90 -6.25 -13.61
C ASP A 96 9.85 -4.75 -13.98
N LEU A 97 9.84 -3.86 -12.97
CA LEU A 97 9.80 -2.39 -13.11
C LEU A 97 11.16 -1.75 -12.87
#